data_AF-A0A1I7TTM9-F1
#
_entry.id   AF-A0A1I7TTM9-F1
#
_cell.length_a   1.000
_cell.length_b   1.000
_cell.length_c   1.000
_cell.angle_alpha   90.00
_cell.angle_beta   90.00
_cell.angle_gamma   90.00
#
_symmetry.space_group_name_H-M   'P 1'
#
loop_
_entity.id
_entity.type
_entity.pdbx_description
1 polymer ?
#
loop_
_entity_poly.entity_id
_entity_poly.type
_entity_poly.pdbx_seq_one_letter_code
_entity_poly.pdbx_strand_id
1 'polypeptide(L)'
;MDDEVERKPDILLLQLSRDMEEIESDDVEFDDPLSTPQILKKIYEKMSAAQKHNRFLEQRISNMEKRQDTVLRDIKNQMRILGEVQKMNLTAMEKLKTQMTEFGEIQKNELQNIRNQMKEVEGGWKASSRRNSDLDGGDTDEMAGSSMQSSDGRKCIFCDASSHSSDDCHVVPNWMDRRCKVSDQQLCLTCLEPAHSDDEECPRGSIDCPNCTDRFIGEKTVLTRHHPLLCFFGTPVTARKSKRRCLPY
;
A
#
# COMPACT_ATOMS: atom_id res chain seq x y z
N MET A 1 0.30 -18.17 8.77
CA MET A 1 1.13 -19.38 8.95
C MET A 1 2.56 -18.86 8.89
N ASP A 2 3.12 -18.18 9.87
CA ASP A 2 2.98 -18.18 11.32
C ASP A 2 3.36 -16.77 11.80
N ASP A 3 2.77 -16.29 12.91
CA ASP A 3 3.36 -15.32 13.86
C ASP A 3 2.28 -14.84 14.84
N GLU A 4 1.70 -15.79 15.60
CA GLU A 4 1.16 -15.47 16.93
C GLU A 4 2.36 -15.26 17.86
N VAL A 5 2.95 -14.07 17.83
CA VAL A 5 3.92 -13.65 18.84
C VAL A 5 3.13 -13.34 20.11
N GLU A 6 2.92 -14.39 20.92
CA GLU A 6 2.39 -14.34 22.28
C GLU A 6 3.07 -13.23 23.09
N ARG A 7 2.35 -12.12 23.28
CA ARG A 7 2.62 -11.18 24.37
C ARG A 7 2.18 -11.82 25.68
N LYS A 8 3.04 -12.65 26.28
CA LYS A 8 2.94 -13.07 27.69
C LYS A 8 4.11 -12.59 28.59
N PRO A 9 4.62 -11.34 28.49
CA PRO A 9 5.63 -10.88 29.47
C PRO A 9 5.02 -10.52 30.83
N ASP A 10 3.73 -10.14 30.92
CA ASP A 10 3.17 -9.56 32.15
C ASP A 10 2.74 -10.59 33.21
N ILE A 11 2.38 -11.81 32.80
CA ILE A 11 1.95 -12.85 33.74
C ILE A 11 3.11 -13.30 34.64
N LEU A 12 4.34 -13.37 34.11
CA LEU A 12 5.52 -13.78 34.88
C LEU A 12 6.03 -12.69 35.83
N LEU A 13 5.86 -11.41 35.48
CA LEU A 13 6.19 -10.29 36.37
C LEU A 13 5.20 -10.21 37.54
N LEU A 14 3.90 -10.41 37.27
CA LEU A 14 2.88 -10.48 38.32
C LEU A 14 3.09 -11.67 39.27
N GLN A 15 3.55 -12.81 38.76
CA GLN A 15 3.88 -13.97 39.60
C GLN A 15 5.09 -13.67 40.52
N LEU A 16 6.15 -13.05 39.99
CA LEU A 16 7.33 -12.70 40.78
C LEU A 16 7.06 -11.64 41.85
N SER A 17 6.18 -10.65 41.58
CA SER A 17 5.75 -9.69 42.58
C SER A 17 4.98 -10.34 43.72
N ARG A 18 4.14 -11.34 43.40
CA ARG A 18 3.36 -12.08 44.40
C ARG A 18 4.25 -12.95 45.30
N ASP A 19 5.24 -13.62 44.71
CA ASP A 19 6.19 -14.46 45.46
C ASP A 19 7.14 -13.63 46.34
N MET A 20 7.36 -12.35 46.01
CA MET A 20 8.15 -11.44 46.84
C MET A 20 7.36 -10.88 48.04
N GLU A 21 6.08 -10.55 47.86
CA GLU A 21 5.22 -10.08 48.97
C GLU A 21 5.02 -11.16 50.04
N GLU A 22 4.98 -12.44 49.65
CA GLU A 22 4.83 -13.56 50.58
C GLU A 22 6.07 -13.77 51.47
N ILE A 23 7.23 -13.21 51.11
CA ILE A 23 8.46 -13.27 51.91
C ILE A 23 8.48 -12.22 53.04
N GLU A 24 7.72 -11.12 52.90
CA GLU A 24 7.71 -10.02 53.87
C GLU A 24 6.61 -10.17 54.95
N SER A 25 5.63 -11.07 54.78
CA SER A 25 4.48 -11.20 55.70
C SER A 25 4.55 -12.36 56.69
N ASP A 26 5.64 -13.12 56.75
CA ASP A 26 5.82 -14.14 57.80
C ASP A 26 6.23 -13.46 59.11
N ASP A 27 5.25 -12.89 59.80
CA ASP A 27 5.31 -12.62 61.24
C ASP A 27 5.59 -13.96 61.93
N VAL A 28 6.87 -14.21 62.23
CA VAL A 28 7.32 -15.43 62.89
C VAL A 28 6.77 -15.43 64.32
N GLU A 29 5.57 -15.98 64.52
CA GLU A 29 5.10 -16.40 65.83
C GLU A 29 6.16 -17.35 66.41
N PHE A 30 6.82 -16.88 67.47
CA PHE A 30 7.96 -17.52 68.11
C PHE A 30 7.47 -18.59 69.08
N ASP A 31 6.75 -19.58 68.54
CA ASP A 31 6.37 -20.77 69.30
C ASP A 31 7.61 -21.67 69.46
N ASP A 32 8.13 -21.65 70.68
CA ASP A 32 9.34 -22.31 71.20
C ASP A 32 10.71 -21.83 70.65
N PRO A 33 11.70 -21.59 71.54
CA PRO A 33 13.05 -21.24 71.13
C PRO A 33 13.68 -22.42 70.41
N LEU A 34 13.60 -22.39 69.07
CA LEU A 34 14.31 -23.31 68.18
C LEU A 34 15.76 -23.44 68.65
N SER A 35 16.22 -24.67 68.81
CA SER A 35 17.60 -24.93 69.17
C SER A 35 18.54 -24.32 68.10
N THR A 36 19.68 -23.77 68.51
CA THR A 36 20.68 -23.15 67.62
C THR A 36 20.97 -23.95 66.34
N PRO A 37 21.06 -25.30 66.36
CA PRO A 37 21.24 -26.10 65.14
C PRO A 37 20.09 -25.98 64.12
N GLN A 38 18.84 -25.85 64.57
CA GLN A 38 17.68 -25.72 63.69
C GLN A 38 17.66 -24.36 62.97
N ILE A 39 18.08 -23.29 63.66
CA ILE A 39 18.21 -21.96 63.07
C ILE A 39 19.29 -21.97 61.97
N LEU A 40 20.46 -22.54 62.26
CA LEU A 40 21.55 -22.65 61.27
C LEU A 40 21.14 -23.46 60.04
N LYS A 41 20.38 -24.55 60.22
CA LYS A 41 19.83 -25.35 59.12
C LYS A 41 18.91 -24.52 58.22
N LYS A 42 17.96 -23.78 58.80
CA LYS A 42 17.06 -22.89 58.05
C LYS A 42 17.82 -21.80 57.29
N ILE A 43 18.84 -21.20 57.90
CA ILE A 43 19.69 -20.20 57.24
C ILE A 43 20.39 -20.81 56.02
N TYR A 44 20.99 -21.99 56.18
CA TYR A 44 21.68 -22.67 55.09
C TYR A 44 20.72 -23.04 53.93
N GLU A 45 19.52 -23.51 54.25
CA GLU A 45 18.48 -23.81 53.25
C GLU A 45 18.07 -22.55 52.49
N LYS A 46 17.80 -21.43 53.19
CA LYS A 46 17.49 -20.13 52.56
C LYS A 46 18.64 -19.64 51.68
N MET A 47 19.89 -19.72 52.16
CA MET A 47 21.07 -19.36 51.36
C MET A 47 21.22 -20.25 50.11
N SER A 48 21.01 -21.55 50.24
CA SER A 48 21.07 -22.48 49.11
C SER A 48 19.99 -22.20 48.07
N ALA A 49 18.76 -21.89 48.52
CA ALA A 49 17.66 -21.49 47.66
C ALA A 49 17.97 -20.18 46.92
N ALA A 50 18.45 -19.15 47.64
CA ALA A 50 18.87 -17.89 47.04
C ALA A 50 19.99 -18.08 46.00
N GLN A 51 20.97 -18.93 46.27
CA GLN A 51 22.04 -19.23 45.32
C GLN A 51 21.54 -19.96 44.06
N LYS A 52 20.53 -20.83 44.17
CA LYS A 52 19.88 -21.43 43.00
C LYS A 52 19.10 -20.39 42.19
N HIS A 53 18.38 -19.51 42.87
CA HIS A 53 17.63 -18.43 42.22
C HIS A 53 18.56 -17.46 41.47
N ASN A 54 19.68 -17.05 42.07
CA ASN A 54 20.67 -16.19 41.41
C ASN A 54 21.23 -16.84 40.13
N ARG A 55 21.57 -18.13 40.16
CA ARG A 55 22.01 -18.86 38.96
C ARG A 55 20.97 -18.88 37.86
N PHE A 56 19.70 -19.02 38.22
CA PHE A 56 18.59 -18.95 37.26
C PHE A 56 18.47 -17.54 36.64
N LEU A 57 18.58 -16.49 37.46
CA LEU A 57 18.55 -15.10 36.98
C LEU A 57 19.74 -14.80 36.06
N GLU A 58 20.95 -15.22 36.42
CA GLU A 58 22.15 -15.09 35.58
C GLU A 58 21.97 -15.76 34.22
N GLN A 59 21.42 -16.98 34.19
CA GLN A 59 21.13 -17.68 32.94
C GLN A 59 20.08 -16.93 32.10
N ARG A 60 19.06 -16.37 32.75
CA ARG A 60 18.01 -15.59 32.07
C ARG A 60 18.56 -14.28 31.50
N ILE A 61 19.41 -13.57 32.24
CA ILE A 61 20.12 -12.37 31.78
C ILE A 61 20.97 -12.70 30.56
N SER A 62 21.79 -13.76 30.64
CA SER A 62 22.63 -14.21 29.51
C SER A 62 21.79 -14.54 28.26
N ASN A 63 20.62 -15.15 28.42
CA ASN A 63 19.72 -15.43 27.30
C ASN A 63 19.10 -14.15 26.71
N MET A 64 18.75 -13.16 27.53
CA MET A 64 18.23 -11.88 27.06
C MET A 64 19.31 -11.09 26.30
N GLU A 65 20.56 -11.09 26.79
CA GLU A 65 21.69 -10.47 26.10
C GLU A 65 21.92 -11.08 24.71
N LYS A 66 21.91 -12.41 24.61
CA LYS A 66 22.02 -13.10 23.30
C LYS A 66 20.89 -12.72 22.34
N ARG A 67 19.65 -12.59 22.85
CA ARG A 67 18.51 -12.15 22.03
C ARG A 67 18.68 -10.72 21.56
N GLN A 68 19.15 -9.84 22.44
CA GLN A 68 19.46 -8.45 22.11
C GLN A 68 20.52 -8.34 21.01
N ASP A 69 21.60 -9.13 21.10
CA ASP A 69 22.64 -9.19 20.07
C ASP A 69 22.12 -9.65 18.71
N THR A 70 21.23 -10.65 18.68
CA THR A 70 20.58 -11.09 17.45
C THR A 70 19.73 -9.98 16.85
N VAL A 71 18.88 -9.33 17.66
CA VAL A 71 18.04 -8.21 17.20
C VAL A 71 18.89 -7.06 16.65
N LEU A 72 19.99 -6.69 17.33
CA LEU A 72 20.90 -5.66 16.86
C LEU A 72 21.56 -6.03 15.52
N ARG A 73 21.94 -7.29 15.34
CA ARG A 73 22.48 -7.79 14.07
C ARG A 73 21.45 -7.69 12.94
N ASP A 74 20.21 -8.04 13.21
CA ASP A 74 19.12 -7.99 12.23
C ASP A 74 18.79 -6.55 11.83
N ILE A 75 18.71 -5.63 12.81
CA ILE A 75 18.54 -4.19 12.55
C ILE A 75 19.67 -3.67 11.65
N LYS A 76 20.93 -4.02 11.95
CA LYS A 76 22.08 -3.60 11.12
C LYS A 76 21.98 -4.14 9.70
N ASN A 77 21.55 -5.39 9.53
CA ASN A 77 21.33 -5.99 8.22
C ASN A 77 20.20 -5.29 7.45
N GLN A 78 19.08 -4.98 8.11
CA GLN A 78 17.98 -4.23 7.52
C GLN A 78 18.42 -2.84 7.06
N MET A 79 19.19 -2.11 7.87
CA MET A 79 19.71 -0.80 7.46
C MET A 79 20.62 -0.88 6.23
N ARG A 80 21.44 -1.92 6.13
CA ARG A 80 22.29 -2.16 4.94
C ARG A 80 21.43 -2.36 3.69
N ILE A 81 20.43 -3.23 3.77
CA ILE A 81 19.50 -3.50 2.65
C ILE A 81 18.76 -2.22 2.25
N LEU A 82 18.28 -1.44 3.23
CA LEU A 82 17.63 -0.16 2.96
C LEU A 82 18.54 0.81 2.20
N GLY A 83 19.82 0.88 2.57
CA GLY A 83 20.81 1.70 1.87
C GLY A 83 21.03 1.26 0.42
N GLU A 84 21.09 -0.05 0.17
CA GLU A 84 21.22 -0.61 -1.19
C GLU A 84 19.98 -0.29 -2.05
N VAL A 85 18.77 -0.42 -1.49
CA VAL A 85 17.52 -0.07 -2.16
C VAL A 85 17.46 1.42 -2.51
N GLN A 86 17.86 2.30 -1.59
CA GLN A 86 17.93 3.74 -1.86
C GLN A 86 18.90 4.06 -2.99
N LYS A 87 20.08 3.42 -3.01
CA LYS A 87 21.07 3.59 -4.09
C LYS A 87 20.54 3.13 -5.44
N MET A 88 19.87 1.98 -5.49
CA MET A 88 19.23 1.48 -6.71
C MET A 88 18.14 2.44 -7.20
N ASN A 89 17.33 2.98 -6.29
CA ASN A 89 16.27 3.93 -6.64
C ASN A 89 16.83 5.23 -7.22
N LEU A 90 17.88 5.80 -6.61
CA LEU A 90 18.57 6.98 -7.15
C LEU A 90 19.12 6.73 -8.55
N THR A 91 19.79 5.59 -8.75
CA THR A 91 20.34 5.20 -10.06
C THR A 91 19.23 5.03 -11.11
N ALA A 92 18.10 4.43 -10.74
CA ALA A 92 16.96 4.26 -11.64
C ALA A 92 16.32 5.60 -12.02
N MET A 93 16.19 6.52 -11.06
CA MET A 93 15.69 7.87 -11.30
C MET A 93 16.60 8.67 -12.24
N GLU A 94 17.92 8.56 -12.08
CA GLU A 94 18.88 9.19 -12.99
C GLU A 94 18.75 8.64 -14.41
N LYS A 95 18.68 7.32 -14.58
CA LYS A 95 18.44 6.70 -15.90
C LYS A 95 17.14 7.17 -16.53
N LEU A 96 16.05 7.22 -15.76
CA LEU A 96 14.75 7.71 -16.25
C LEU A 96 14.84 9.17 -16.70
N LYS A 97 15.54 10.01 -15.93
CA LYS A 97 15.76 11.42 -16.28
C LYS A 97 16.50 11.55 -17.61
N THR A 98 17.57 10.78 -17.80
CA THR A 98 18.34 10.76 -19.06
C THR A 98 17.48 10.33 -20.24
N GLN A 99 16.68 9.27 -20.08
CA GLN A 99 15.75 8.83 -21.14
C GLN A 99 14.71 9.90 -21.48
N MET A 100 14.17 10.61 -20.47
CA MET A 100 13.23 11.70 -20.70
C MET A 100 13.86 12.87 -21.46
N THR A 101 15.13 13.19 -21.19
CA THR A 101 15.84 14.24 -21.93
C THR A 101 16.12 13.84 -23.38
N GLU A 102 16.60 12.61 -23.60
CA GLU A 102 16.84 12.08 -24.94
C GLU A 102 15.55 12.05 -25.78
N PHE A 103 14.46 11.57 -25.19
CA PHE A 103 13.15 11.56 -25.86
C PHE A 103 12.67 12.97 -26.21
N GLY A 104 12.87 13.94 -25.32
CA GLY A 104 12.52 15.34 -25.58
C GLY A 104 13.32 15.96 -26.72
N GLU A 105 14.61 15.63 -26.84
CA GLU A 105 15.46 16.07 -27.94
C GLU A 105 15.04 15.44 -29.27
N ILE A 106 14.72 14.14 -29.28
CA ILE A 106 14.20 13.44 -30.46
C ILE A 106 12.90 14.12 -30.94
N GLN A 107 11.93 14.32 -30.04
CA GLN A 107 10.67 14.98 -30.40
C GLN A 107 10.89 16.40 -30.95
N LYS A 108 11.80 17.17 -30.34
CA LYS A 108 12.12 18.51 -30.81
C LYS A 108 12.71 18.49 -32.23
N ASN A 109 13.62 17.56 -32.50
CA ASN A 109 14.23 17.39 -33.81
C ASN A 109 13.19 16.96 -34.87
N GLU A 110 12.31 16.02 -34.54
CA GLU A 110 11.21 15.59 -35.43
C GLU A 110 10.25 16.74 -35.75
N LEU A 111 9.81 17.49 -34.75
CA LEU A 111 8.95 18.66 -34.95
C LEU A 111 9.62 19.72 -35.84
N GLN A 112 10.93 19.93 -35.68
CA GLN A 112 11.67 20.85 -36.51
C GLN A 112 11.79 20.36 -37.95
N ASN A 113 11.96 19.04 -38.15
CA ASN A 113 11.95 18.42 -39.47
C ASN A 113 10.59 18.58 -40.17
N ILE A 114 9.48 18.26 -39.47
CA ILE A 114 8.12 18.45 -39.99
C ILE A 114 7.86 19.91 -40.35
N ARG A 115 8.29 20.85 -39.50
CA ARG A 115 8.17 22.29 -39.79
C ARG A 115 8.92 22.70 -41.06
N ASN A 116 10.10 22.15 -41.30
CA ASN A 116 10.87 22.43 -42.51
C ASN A 116 10.15 21.88 -43.75
N GLN A 117 9.64 20.66 -43.69
CA GLN A 117 8.84 20.05 -44.77
C GLN A 117 7.59 20.88 -45.10
N MET A 118 6.84 21.35 -44.09
CA MET A 118 5.67 22.20 -44.33
C MET A 118 6.03 23.51 -45.05
N LYS A 119 7.17 24.13 -44.73
CA LYS A 119 7.62 25.35 -45.42
C LYS A 119 7.93 25.10 -46.90
N GLU A 120 8.49 23.96 -47.25
CA GLU A 120 8.76 23.58 -48.64
C GLU A 120 7.46 23.38 -49.42
N VAL A 121 6.49 22.68 -48.81
CA VAL A 121 5.16 22.49 -49.39
C VAL A 121 4.45 23.83 -49.59
N GLU A 122 4.42 24.72 -48.58
CA GLU A 122 3.83 26.05 -48.73
C GLU A 122 4.48 26.89 -49.84
N GLY A 123 5.81 26.78 -50.01
CA GLY A 123 6.53 27.44 -51.11
C GLY A 123 6.05 26.95 -52.48
N GLY A 124 5.87 25.63 -52.64
CA GLY A 124 5.33 25.02 -53.86
C GLY A 124 3.87 25.36 -54.13
N TRP A 125 3.05 25.46 -53.07
CA TRP A 125 1.64 25.84 -53.19
C TRP A 125 1.48 27.33 -53.53
N LYS A 126 2.29 28.23 -52.96
CA LYS A 126 2.27 29.67 -53.34
C LYS A 126 2.74 29.91 -54.78
N ALA A 127 3.66 29.08 -55.30
CA ALA A 127 4.07 29.11 -56.70
C ALA A 127 3.00 28.54 -57.66
N SER A 128 2.15 27.62 -57.19
CA SER A 128 1.05 27.02 -57.96
C SER A 128 -0.26 27.83 -57.86
N SER A 129 -0.53 28.45 -56.72
CA SER A 129 -1.73 29.26 -56.45
C SER A 129 -1.76 30.56 -57.25
N ARG A 130 -0.61 31.11 -57.68
CA ARG A 130 -0.57 32.23 -58.63
C ARG A 130 -1.10 31.91 -60.04
N ARG A 131 -1.39 30.64 -60.36
CA ARG A 131 -1.90 30.22 -61.68
C ARG A 131 -3.39 29.96 -61.75
N ASN A 132 -4.06 29.77 -60.61
CA ASN A 132 -5.48 29.41 -60.58
C ASN A 132 -6.20 30.31 -59.56
N SER A 133 -6.61 31.50 -59.99
CA SER A 133 -7.49 32.38 -59.23
C SER A 133 -8.65 32.81 -60.12
N ASP A 134 -9.52 31.88 -60.47
CA ASP A 134 -10.88 32.10 -60.98
C ASP A 134 -11.66 30.81 -60.72
N LEU A 135 -12.92 30.94 -60.29
CA LEU A 135 -13.90 29.89 -59.89
C LEU A 135 -13.88 29.58 -58.37
N ASP A 136 -14.73 30.19 -57.53
CA ASP A 136 -16.21 30.15 -57.43
C ASP A 136 -16.71 29.02 -56.53
N GLY A 137 -17.51 29.42 -55.54
CA GLY A 137 -18.65 28.72 -54.93
C GLY A 137 -18.45 27.36 -54.27
N GLY A 138 -18.71 27.27 -52.97
CA GLY A 138 -19.03 25.97 -52.36
C GLY A 138 -19.10 25.97 -50.84
N ASP A 139 -20.21 26.44 -50.29
CA ASP A 139 -20.69 26.13 -48.94
C ASP A 139 -20.88 24.61 -48.78
N THR A 140 -20.44 24.04 -47.65
CA THR A 140 -21.15 22.92 -46.98
C THR A 140 -20.72 22.81 -45.52
N ASP A 141 -21.58 23.36 -44.67
CA ASP A 141 -22.19 22.78 -43.48
C ASP A 141 -21.42 21.82 -42.56
N GLU A 142 -21.33 22.30 -41.32
CA GLU A 142 -21.14 21.61 -40.07
C GLU A 142 -22.13 20.43 -39.91
N MET A 143 -21.62 19.25 -39.56
CA MET A 143 -22.44 18.16 -38.99
C MET A 143 -21.76 17.66 -37.72
N ALA A 144 -22.23 18.23 -36.62
CA ALA A 144 -22.10 17.69 -35.28
C ALA A 144 -23.00 16.45 -35.12
N GLY A 145 -22.57 15.49 -34.30
CA GLY A 145 -23.50 14.60 -33.59
C GLY A 145 -23.23 13.11 -33.76
N SER A 146 -22.81 12.48 -32.66
CA SER A 146 -23.43 11.23 -32.20
C SER A 146 -23.09 11.04 -30.72
N SER A 147 -23.90 11.72 -29.89
CA SER A 147 -24.16 11.36 -28.50
C SER A 147 -25.37 10.43 -28.52
N MET A 148 -25.19 9.14 -28.21
CA MET A 148 -26.30 8.28 -27.81
C MET A 148 -25.78 6.94 -27.28
N GLN A 149 -25.83 6.78 -25.96
CA GLN A 149 -26.39 5.61 -25.29
C GLN A 149 -26.58 5.98 -23.82
N SER A 150 -27.75 6.54 -23.54
CA SER A 150 -28.30 6.71 -22.20
C SER A 150 -28.48 5.34 -21.57
N SER A 151 -27.55 4.96 -20.70
CA SER A 151 -27.80 4.02 -19.62
C SER A 151 -28.88 4.61 -18.72
N ASP A 152 -29.79 3.76 -18.24
CA ASP A 152 -30.78 4.02 -17.19
C ASP A 152 -30.26 5.08 -16.22
N GLY A 153 -31.09 6.07 -15.83
CA GLY A 153 -30.78 7.29 -15.06
C GLY A 153 -30.07 7.14 -13.70
N ARG A 154 -29.08 6.27 -13.63
CA ARG A 154 -28.11 6.03 -12.58
C ARG A 154 -27.07 7.12 -12.71
N LYS A 155 -26.88 7.85 -11.62
CA LYS A 155 -25.83 8.86 -11.50
C LYS A 155 -24.47 8.15 -11.50
N CYS A 156 -23.44 8.82 -12.03
CA CYS A 156 -22.06 8.38 -11.92
C CYS A 156 -21.68 8.24 -10.45
N ILE A 157 -21.25 7.05 -10.02
CA ILE A 157 -20.94 6.77 -8.60
C ILE A 157 -19.78 7.61 -8.07
N PHE A 158 -18.95 8.19 -8.94
CA PHE A 158 -17.76 8.93 -8.52
C PHE A 158 -18.01 10.45 -8.36
N CYS A 159 -19.00 11.01 -9.08
CA CYS A 159 -19.24 12.45 -9.12
C CYS A 159 -20.71 12.87 -9.15
N ASP A 160 -21.64 11.91 -9.03
CA ASP A 160 -23.10 12.10 -8.99
C ASP A 160 -23.73 12.76 -10.23
N ALA A 161 -22.96 13.02 -11.28
CA ALA A 161 -23.47 13.55 -12.54
C ALA A 161 -24.21 12.47 -13.32
N SER A 162 -25.29 12.86 -14.01
CA SER A 162 -26.05 12.00 -14.93
C SER A 162 -25.64 12.17 -16.40
N SER A 163 -24.60 12.96 -16.68
CA SER A 163 -24.16 13.28 -18.04
C SER A 163 -23.24 12.22 -18.67
N HIS A 164 -22.75 11.26 -17.88
CA HIS A 164 -21.82 10.22 -18.32
C HIS A 164 -21.95 8.97 -17.44
N SER A 165 -21.45 7.84 -17.94
CA SER A 165 -21.34 6.59 -17.20
C SER A 165 -20.22 6.66 -16.15
N SER A 166 -20.25 5.83 -15.11
CA SER A 166 -19.16 5.76 -14.12
C SER A 166 -17.82 5.39 -14.76
N ASP A 167 -17.86 4.58 -15.82
CA ASP A 167 -16.71 4.12 -16.59
C ASP A 167 -15.98 5.33 -17.20
N ASP A 168 -16.75 6.27 -17.77
CA ASP A 168 -16.29 7.48 -18.45
C ASP A 168 -16.08 8.70 -17.54
N CYS A 169 -16.00 8.48 -16.22
CA CYS A 169 -15.84 9.59 -15.29
C CYS A 169 -14.47 10.28 -15.41
N HIS A 170 -14.47 11.45 -16.05
CA HIS A 170 -13.30 12.33 -16.17
C HIS A 170 -13.03 13.18 -14.92
N VAL A 171 -14.01 13.33 -14.03
CA VAL A 171 -13.84 14.05 -12.76
C VAL A 171 -12.90 13.27 -11.83
N VAL A 172 -13.00 11.93 -11.86
CA VAL A 172 -12.17 11.02 -11.05
C VAL A 172 -11.49 10.00 -12.00
N PRO A 173 -10.45 10.41 -12.74
CA PRO A 173 -9.88 9.59 -13.80
C PRO A 173 -8.90 8.51 -13.30
N ASN A 174 -8.41 8.62 -12.06
CA ASN A 174 -7.42 7.73 -11.49
C ASN A 174 -8.10 6.60 -10.70
N TRP A 175 -7.71 5.35 -10.94
CA TRP A 175 -8.19 4.16 -10.22
C TRP A 175 -8.07 4.28 -8.69
N MET A 176 -6.99 4.91 -8.20
CA MET A 176 -6.78 5.09 -6.76
C MET A 176 -7.82 6.04 -6.18
N ASP A 177 -8.01 7.21 -6.83
CA ASP A 177 -9.02 8.19 -6.42
C ASP A 177 -10.44 7.58 -6.48
N ARG A 178 -10.71 6.74 -7.49
CA ARG A 178 -11.96 5.98 -7.60
C ARG A 178 -12.18 5.03 -6.43
N ARG A 179 -11.15 4.29 -6.00
CA ARG A 179 -11.23 3.41 -4.82
C ARG A 179 -11.53 4.20 -3.55
N CYS A 180 -10.86 5.32 -3.34
CA CYS A 180 -11.13 6.17 -2.18
C CYS A 180 -12.57 6.66 -2.17
N LYS A 181 -13.10 7.09 -3.32
CA LYS A 181 -14.49 7.51 -3.44
C LYS A 181 -15.50 6.41 -3.09
N VAL A 182 -15.25 5.18 -3.52
CA VAL A 182 -16.10 4.03 -3.18
C VAL A 182 -16.03 3.72 -1.69
N SER A 183 -14.83 3.76 -1.08
CA SER A 183 -14.68 3.59 0.37
C SER A 183 -15.33 4.72 1.18
N ASP A 184 -15.19 5.98 0.75
CA ASP A 184 -15.81 7.16 1.39
C ASP A 184 -17.34 7.06 1.37
N GLN A 185 -17.91 6.47 0.32
CA GLN A 185 -19.35 6.23 0.18
C GLN A 185 -19.82 4.94 0.88
N GLN A 186 -18.91 4.23 1.58
CA GLN A 186 -19.19 2.95 2.22
C GLN A 186 -19.79 1.94 1.24
N LEU A 187 -19.21 1.82 0.06
CA LEU A 187 -19.58 0.83 -0.93
C LEU A 187 -18.55 -0.33 -0.95
N CYS A 188 -19.01 -1.53 -1.23
CA CYS A 188 -18.15 -2.70 -1.39
C CYS A 188 -17.27 -2.54 -2.64
N LEU A 189 -15.95 -2.74 -2.49
CA LEU A 189 -14.99 -2.63 -3.59
C LEU A 189 -15.19 -3.68 -4.70
N THR A 190 -15.95 -4.74 -4.45
CA THR A 190 -16.14 -5.86 -5.38
C THR A 190 -17.44 -5.76 -6.17
N CYS A 191 -18.56 -5.39 -5.52
CA CYS A 191 -19.86 -5.26 -6.17
C CYS A 191 -20.35 -3.82 -6.37
N LEU A 192 -19.74 -2.82 -5.71
CA LEU A 192 -20.15 -1.41 -5.68
C LEU A 192 -21.55 -1.16 -5.08
N GLU A 193 -22.09 -2.13 -4.35
CA GLU A 193 -23.30 -1.97 -3.53
C GLU A 193 -22.92 -1.47 -2.13
N PRO A 194 -23.87 -1.00 -1.29
CA PRO A 194 -23.59 -0.64 0.09
C PRO A 194 -22.77 -1.71 0.82
N ALA A 195 -21.83 -1.27 1.65
CA ALA A 195 -20.92 -2.15 2.37
C ALA A 195 -21.72 -3.22 3.14
N HIS A 196 -21.33 -4.48 2.93
CA HIS A 196 -21.87 -5.62 3.65
C HIS A 196 -21.43 -5.54 5.12
N SER A 197 -22.28 -6.00 6.04
CA SER A 197 -21.86 -6.20 7.43
C SER A 197 -20.78 -7.28 7.53
N ASP A 198 -20.02 -7.29 8.63
CA ASP A 198 -18.91 -8.26 8.83
C ASP A 198 -19.35 -9.73 8.71
N ASP A 199 -20.63 -10.03 8.97
CA ASP A 199 -21.22 -11.37 8.88
C ASP A 199 -21.77 -11.72 7.47
N GLU A 200 -21.83 -10.76 6.54
CA GLU A 200 -22.38 -10.95 5.20
C GLU A 200 -21.26 -11.04 4.15
N GLU A 201 -21.11 -12.20 3.52
CA GLU A 201 -20.19 -12.34 2.39
C GLU A 201 -20.74 -11.62 1.15
N CYS A 202 -19.88 -10.83 0.50
CA CYS A 202 -20.22 -10.21 -0.78
C CYS A 202 -20.59 -11.29 -1.81
N PRO A 203 -21.73 -11.19 -2.51
CA PRO A 203 -22.12 -12.18 -3.52
C PRO A 203 -21.14 -12.27 -4.69
N ARG A 204 -20.32 -11.22 -4.88
CA ARG A 204 -19.23 -11.17 -5.87
C ARG A 204 -17.83 -11.34 -5.26
N GLY A 205 -17.73 -11.58 -3.95
CA GLY A 205 -16.46 -11.65 -3.21
C GLY A 205 -15.53 -12.78 -3.65
N SER A 206 -16.07 -13.81 -4.31
CA SER A 206 -15.30 -14.93 -4.87
C SER A 206 -14.93 -14.75 -6.36
N ILE A 207 -15.40 -13.67 -7.01
CA ILE A 207 -15.16 -13.40 -8.43
C ILE A 207 -13.92 -12.53 -8.57
N ASP A 208 -12.90 -13.04 -9.23
CA ASP A 208 -11.69 -12.30 -9.55
C ASP A 208 -11.92 -11.31 -10.71
N CYS A 209 -11.26 -10.16 -10.67
CA CYS A 209 -11.30 -9.18 -11.75
C CYS A 209 -10.65 -9.77 -13.01
N PRO A 210 -11.35 -9.81 -14.17
CA PRO A 210 -10.83 -10.43 -15.40
C PRO A 210 -9.49 -9.81 -15.85
N ASN A 211 -9.34 -8.49 -15.71
CA ASN A 211 -8.11 -7.78 -16.07
C ASN A 211 -6.90 -8.15 -15.19
N CYS A 212 -7.14 -8.62 -13.97
CA CYS A 212 -6.09 -9.04 -13.04
C CYS A 212 -5.82 -10.53 -13.11
N THR A 213 -6.85 -11.36 -13.32
CA THR A 213 -6.70 -12.82 -13.46
C THR A 213 -5.77 -13.17 -14.61
N ASP A 214 -5.85 -12.46 -15.74
CA ASP A 214 -4.99 -12.70 -16.89
C ASP A 214 -3.53 -12.31 -16.65
N ARG A 215 -3.26 -11.43 -15.68
CA ARG A 215 -1.92 -10.89 -15.39
C ARG A 215 -1.22 -11.55 -14.20
N PHE A 216 -1.99 -12.04 -13.23
CA PHE A 216 -1.47 -12.73 -12.05
C PHE A 216 -1.85 -14.21 -12.10
N ILE A 217 -1.26 -14.93 -13.06
CA ILE A 217 -1.49 -16.36 -13.24
C ILE A 217 -0.93 -17.10 -12.01
N GLY A 218 -1.81 -17.70 -11.21
CA GLY A 218 -1.45 -18.59 -10.09
C GLY A 218 -1.53 -17.98 -8.70
N GLU A 219 -1.69 -16.66 -8.57
CA GLU A 219 -1.79 -15.98 -7.27
C GLU A 219 -3.18 -15.34 -7.08
N LYS A 220 -4.12 -16.13 -6.54
CA LYS A 220 -5.42 -15.62 -6.07
C LYS A 220 -5.22 -14.86 -4.77
N THR A 221 -4.93 -13.57 -4.88
CA THR A 221 -4.74 -12.69 -3.72
C THR A 221 -5.97 -11.80 -3.52
N VAL A 222 -6.11 -11.24 -2.33
CA VAL A 222 -7.12 -10.19 -2.05
C VAL A 222 -7.03 -9.00 -3.04
N LEU A 223 -5.89 -8.83 -3.71
CA LEU A 223 -5.67 -7.77 -4.69
C LEU A 223 -6.40 -8.02 -6.02
N THR A 224 -6.74 -9.27 -6.37
CA THR A 224 -7.47 -9.60 -7.61
C THR A 224 -8.98 -9.43 -7.47
N ARG A 225 -9.49 -9.36 -6.24
CA ARG A 225 -10.93 -9.26 -5.93
C ARG A 225 -11.39 -7.81 -5.84
N HIS A 226 -11.73 -7.23 -6.98
CA HIS A 226 -12.30 -5.87 -7.06
C HIS A 226 -13.19 -5.71 -8.29
N HIS A 227 -14.07 -4.73 -8.26
CA HIS A 227 -14.89 -4.38 -9.40
C HIS A 227 -14.00 -3.89 -10.55
N PRO A 228 -14.25 -4.27 -11.82
CA PRO A 228 -13.44 -3.84 -12.97
C PRO A 228 -13.23 -2.32 -13.09
N LEU A 229 -14.20 -1.53 -12.63
CA LEU A 229 -14.12 -0.07 -12.59
C LEU A 229 -13.03 0.51 -11.68
N LEU A 230 -12.58 -0.28 -10.71
CA LEU A 230 -11.56 0.07 -9.72
C LEU A 230 -10.22 -0.62 -10.01
N CYS A 231 -10.11 -1.28 -11.16
CA CYS A 231 -8.93 -2.02 -11.57
C CYS A 231 -7.83 -1.06 -12.02
N PHE A 232 -6.61 -1.28 -11.54
CA PHE A 232 -5.42 -0.57 -11.99
C PHE A 232 -5.17 -0.75 -13.49
N PHE A 233 -5.45 -1.94 -14.01
CA PHE A 233 -5.27 -2.30 -15.42
C PHE A 233 -6.51 -2.03 -16.28
N GLY A 234 -7.64 -1.64 -15.66
CA GLY A 234 -8.78 -1.15 -16.40
C GLY A 234 -8.43 0.18 -17.06
N THR A 235 -8.72 0.31 -18.35
CA THR A 235 -8.44 1.53 -19.11
C THR A 235 -9.17 2.73 -18.51
N PRO A 236 -8.49 3.79 -18.05
CA PRO A 236 -9.11 5.08 -17.93
C PRO A 236 -8.98 5.81 -19.27
N VAL A 237 -10.11 6.26 -19.83
CA VAL A 237 -10.15 7.19 -20.95
C VAL A 237 -9.39 8.46 -20.52
N THR A 238 -8.16 8.62 -21.02
CA THR A 238 -7.34 9.84 -20.92
C THR A 238 -6.93 10.30 -19.50
N ALA A 239 -6.05 9.56 -18.82
CA ALA A 239 -5.52 9.96 -17.52
C ALA A 239 -4.61 11.21 -17.58
N ARG A 240 -5.14 12.40 -17.21
CA ARG A 240 -4.32 13.53 -16.72
C ARG A 240 -3.99 13.31 -15.24
N LYS A 241 -2.73 13.54 -14.87
CA LYS A 241 -2.16 13.28 -13.53
C LYS A 241 -2.87 14.09 -12.43
N SER A 242 -3.74 13.48 -11.63
CA SER A 242 -4.23 14.03 -10.36
C SER A 242 -3.25 13.68 -9.23
N LYS A 243 -2.98 14.66 -8.35
CA LYS A 243 -2.01 14.56 -7.25
C LYS A 243 -2.75 14.71 -5.92
N ARG A 244 -3.44 13.65 -5.48
CA ARG A 244 -3.92 13.50 -4.10
C ARG A 244 -3.60 12.07 -3.63
N ARG A 245 -3.09 11.94 -2.41
CA ARG A 245 -2.76 10.66 -1.78
C ARG A 245 -3.90 10.33 -0.82
N CYS A 246 -4.58 9.22 -1.07
CA CYS A 246 -5.36 8.55 -0.04
C CYS A 246 -4.43 7.68 0.80
N LEU A 247 -4.70 7.61 2.10
CA LEU A 247 -3.98 6.71 3.00
C LEU A 247 -4.57 5.29 2.84
N PRO A 248 -3.73 4.24 2.84
CA PRO A 248 -4.21 2.86 2.77
C PRO A 248 -4.91 2.46 4.08
N TYR A 249 -6.06 1.80 3.95
CA TYR A 249 -6.66 0.92 4.95
C TYR A 249 -6.26 -0.51 4.63
#